data_AF-A0A2H6F992-F1
#
_entry.id   AF-A0A2H6F992-F1
#
_cell.length_a   1.000
_cell.length_b   1.000
_cell.length_c   1.000
_cell.angle_alpha   90.00
_cell.angle_beta   90.00
_cell.angle_gamma   90.00
#
_symmetry.space_group_name_H-M   'P 1'
#
loop_
_entity.id
_entity.type
_entity.pdbx_description
1 polymer ?
#
loop_
_entity_poly.entity_id
_entity_poly.type
_entity_poly.pdbx_seq_one_letter_code
_entity_poly.pdbx_strand_id
1 'polypeptide(L)'
;MREGFRRRDKATYFESGSGGRPQKVIFHNILDGATSEYYLDKPAYDPLSAFYAITKMPLEVGRSEYIDIFDNKKLWKTEVRVLRRERVRVLAGEFDTIVIKPILKSEGIFLKTGDIYIWVTDDDKKLPVLLKSKVRVGHFTVVLAEGDF
;
A
#
# COMPACT_ATOMS: atom_id res chain seq x y z
N MET A 1 10.28 -16.14 31.16
CA MET A 1 10.93 -16.22 29.83
C MET A 1 10.33 -15.09 28.99
N ARG A 2 11.08 -13.98 28.81
CA ARG A 2 10.62 -12.78 28.07
C ARG A 2 11.03 -12.95 26.61
N GLU A 3 10.07 -13.21 25.72
CA GLU A 3 10.31 -13.33 24.29
C GLU A 3 10.46 -11.93 23.67
N GLY A 4 11.64 -11.66 23.12
CA GLY A 4 12.07 -10.36 22.65
C GLY A 4 11.43 -9.94 21.32
N PHE A 5 11.13 -8.65 21.23
CA PHE A 5 10.78 -7.94 20.00
C PHE A 5 11.87 -8.14 18.93
N ARG A 6 11.57 -8.90 17.87
CA ARG A 6 12.48 -9.05 16.72
C ARG A 6 12.37 -7.81 15.83
N ARG A 7 13.26 -6.85 16.04
CA ARG A 7 13.47 -5.68 15.17
C ARG A 7 13.97 -6.19 13.81
N ARG A 8 13.20 -5.97 12.73
CA ARG A 8 13.63 -6.25 11.36
C ARG A 8 13.95 -4.92 10.69
N ASP A 9 15.17 -4.45 10.88
CA ASP A 9 15.69 -3.36 10.07
C ASP A 9 15.97 -3.96 8.67
N LYS A 10 15.17 -3.57 7.67
CA LYS A 10 15.28 -4.03 6.27
C LYS A 10 15.21 -2.79 5.39
N ALA A 11 16.10 -2.68 4.41
CA ALA A 11 16.04 -1.64 3.38
C ALA A 11 15.84 -2.29 2.01
N THR A 12 14.81 -1.82 1.29
CA THR A 12 14.53 -2.21 -0.09
C THR A 12 14.68 -0.98 -0.96
N TYR A 13 15.58 -1.03 -1.93
CA TYR A 13 15.81 0.05 -2.90
C TYR A 13 15.27 -0.35 -4.26
N PHE A 14 14.58 0.56 -4.93
CA PHE A 14 14.06 0.37 -6.29
C PHE A 14 14.79 1.33 -7.23
N GLU A 15 15.57 0.78 -8.16
CA GLU A 15 16.14 1.54 -9.25
C GLU A 15 15.26 1.35 -10.50
N SER A 16 14.59 2.43 -10.91
CA SER A 16 13.75 2.43 -12.10
C SER A 16 14.57 2.17 -13.35
N GLY A 17 14.25 1.08 -14.05
CA GLY A 17 14.81 0.83 -15.38
C GLY A 17 14.17 1.75 -16.41
N SER A 18 14.88 2.78 -16.87
CA SER A 18 14.46 3.55 -18.04
C SER A 18 14.96 2.88 -19.33
N GLY A 19 14.15 2.90 -20.40
CA GLY A 19 14.56 2.44 -21.73
C GLY A 19 14.59 0.92 -21.93
N GLY A 20 13.63 0.18 -21.37
CA GLY A 20 13.52 -1.28 -21.56
C GLY A 20 14.45 -2.11 -20.66
N ARG A 21 15.09 -1.48 -19.68
CA ARG A 21 15.89 -2.19 -18.67
C ARG A 21 14.98 -2.72 -17.55
N PRO A 22 15.21 -3.93 -17.04
CA PRO A 22 14.48 -4.44 -15.88
C PRO A 22 14.74 -3.53 -14.66
N GLN A 23 13.70 -3.33 -13.85
CA GLN A 23 13.81 -2.62 -12.58
C GLN A 23 14.68 -3.45 -11.62
N LYS A 24 15.71 -2.84 -11.04
CA LYS A 24 16.57 -3.50 -10.05
C LYS A 24 16.01 -3.25 -8.66
N VAL A 25 15.79 -4.32 -7.91
CA VAL A 25 15.38 -4.28 -6.50
C VAL A 25 16.51 -4.84 -5.65
N ILE A 26 17.05 -4.01 -4.77
CA ILE A 26 18.15 -4.38 -3.88
C ILE A 26 17.59 -4.56 -2.47
N PHE A 27 17.74 -5.77 -1.93
CA PHE A 27 17.34 -6.12 -0.58
C PHE A 27 18.58 -6.19 0.31
N HIS A 28 18.69 -5.29 1.29
CA HIS A 28 19.72 -5.35 2.32
C HIS A 28 19.15 -5.93 3.61
N ASN A 29 19.66 -7.09 4.02
CA ASN A 29 19.39 -7.63 5.34
C ASN A 29 20.37 -7.04 6.35
N ILE A 30 19.87 -6.14 7.20
CA ILE A 30 20.72 -5.39 8.16
C ILE A 30 21.22 -6.30 9.29
N LEU A 31 20.60 -7.48 9.48
CA LEU A 31 20.96 -8.41 10.56
C LEU A 31 22.20 -9.26 10.25
N ASP A 32 22.48 -9.54 8.99
CA ASP A 32 23.62 -10.38 8.57
C ASP A 32 24.48 -9.74 7.48
N GLY A 33 24.14 -8.53 7.03
CA GLY A 33 24.84 -7.82 5.96
C GLY A 33 24.60 -8.40 4.56
N ALA A 34 23.72 -9.39 4.41
CA ALA A 34 23.48 -10.03 3.12
C ALA A 34 22.67 -9.14 2.18
N THR A 35 23.15 -9.00 0.95
CA THR A 35 22.46 -8.31 -0.14
C THR A 35 21.86 -9.33 -1.10
N SER A 36 20.59 -9.16 -1.47
CA SER A 36 19.96 -9.92 -2.56
C SER A 36 19.46 -8.97 -3.63
N GLU A 37 19.77 -9.26 -4.90
CA GLU A 37 19.32 -8.47 -6.03
C GLU A 37 18.21 -9.21 -6.80
N TYR A 38 17.19 -8.49 -7.21
CA TYR A 38 16.12 -8.98 -8.08
C TYR A 38 15.98 -8.05 -9.28
N TYR A 39 15.76 -8.63 -10.45
CA TYR A 39 15.52 -7.91 -11.69
C TYR A 39 14.09 -8.19 -12.12
N LEU A 40 13.28 -7.14 -12.23
CA LEU A 40 11.86 -7.24 -12.56
C LEU A 40 11.62 -6.60 -13.92
N ASP A 41 11.05 -7.38 -14.84
CA ASP A 41 10.72 -6.91 -16.20
C ASP A 41 9.55 -5.91 -16.24
N LYS A 42 8.88 -5.72 -15.10
CA LYS A 42 7.78 -4.76 -14.92
C LYS A 42 8.04 -3.89 -13.69
N PRO A 43 7.62 -2.61 -13.72
CA PRO A 43 7.68 -1.74 -12.54
C PRO A 43 6.87 -2.36 -11.40
N ALA A 44 7.55 -2.69 -10.32
CA ALA A 44 6.94 -3.09 -9.08
C ALA A 44 7.16 -2.01 -8.02
N TYR A 45 6.22 -1.92 -7.10
CA TYR A 45 6.23 -0.96 -6.02
C TYR A 45 6.32 -1.68 -4.67
N ASP A 46 7.01 -1.11 -3.69
CA ASP A 46 6.76 -1.49 -2.30
C ASP A 46 5.33 -1.05 -1.89
N PRO A 47 4.77 -1.56 -0.78
CA PRO A 47 3.40 -1.24 -0.38
C PRO A 47 3.10 0.27 -0.25
N LEU A 48 4.06 1.09 0.20
CA LEU A 48 3.85 2.53 0.36
C LEU A 48 3.87 3.23 -1.00
N SER A 49 4.85 2.92 -1.85
CA SER A 49 4.89 3.45 -3.22
C SER A 49 3.69 3.00 -4.05
N ALA A 50 3.19 1.76 -3.83
CA ALA A 50 2.00 1.24 -4.47
C ALA A 50 0.76 2.05 -4.07
N PHE A 51 0.66 2.36 -2.77
CA PHE A 51 -0.41 3.20 -2.26
C PHE A 51 -0.41 4.61 -2.90
N TYR A 52 0.76 5.22 -3.03
CA TYR A 52 0.89 6.49 -3.74
C TYR A 52 0.58 6.38 -5.25
N ALA A 53 0.94 5.28 -5.91
CA ALA A 53 0.60 5.08 -7.32
C ALA A 53 -0.92 4.94 -7.55
N ILE A 54 -1.65 4.34 -6.60
CA ILE A 54 -3.11 4.20 -6.67
C ILE A 54 -3.82 5.57 -6.72
N THR A 55 -3.28 6.62 -6.09
CA THR A 55 -3.89 7.97 -6.14
C THR A 55 -3.83 8.61 -7.54
N LYS A 56 -3.04 8.03 -8.45
CA LYS A 56 -2.93 8.47 -9.84
C LYS A 56 -3.79 7.65 -10.81
N MET A 57 -4.45 6.59 -10.32
CA MET A 57 -5.28 5.71 -11.14
C MET A 57 -6.69 6.27 -11.35
N PRO A 58 -7.39 5.88 -12.44
CA PRO A 58 -8.78 6.24 -12.64
C PRO A 58 -9.68 5.42 -11.69
N LEU A 59 -9.98 5.97 -10.51
CA LEU A 59 -10.79 5.29 -9.50
C LEU A 59 -12.30 5.38 -9.83
N GLU A 60 -12.73 4.65 -10.85
CA GLU A 60 -14.13 4.58 -11.26
C GLU A 60 -14.92 3.54 -10.45
N VAL A 61 -15.96 3.98 -9.74
CA VAL A 61 -16.81 3.09 -8.93
C VAL A 61 -17.34 1.90 -9.74
N GLY A 62 -17.19 0.69 -9.18
CA GLY A 62 -17.58 -0.57 -9.81
C GLY A 62 -16.50 -1.19 -10.70
N ARG A 63 -15.38 -0.49 -10.94
CA ARG A 63 -14.22 -1.02 -11.65
C ARG A 63 -13.09 -1.41 -10.70
N SER A 64 -12.16 -2.20 -11.23
CA SER A 64 -10.95 -2.61 -10.53
C SER A 64 -9.72 -2.19 -11.30
N GLU A 65 -8.76 -1.62 -10.58
CA GLU A 65 -7.42 -1.34 -11.08
C GLU A 65 -6.44 -2.41 -10.62
N TYR A 66 -5.28 -2.53 -11.27
CA TYR A 66 -4.29 -3.54 -10.93
C TYR A 66 -2.92 -2.91 -10.77
N ILE A 67 -2.23 -3.29 -9.68
CA ILE A 67 -0.87 -2.85 -9.39
C ILE A 67 0.00 -4.02 -8.95
N ASP A 68 1.23 -4.06 -9.47
CA ASP A 68 2.21 -5.06 -9.10
C ASP A 68 3.01 -4.57 -7.87
N ILE A 69 2.87 -5.29 -6.75
CA ILE A 69 3.52 -4.96 -5.47
C ILE A 69 4.62 -5.98 -5.20
N PHE A 70 5.84 -5.51 -4.96
CA PHE A 70 6.94 -6.35 -4.51
C PHE A 70 7.07 -6.28 -2.99
N ASP A 71 6.77 -7.41 -2.32
CA ASP A 71 6.90 -7.55 -0.87
C ASP A 71 7.46 -8.93 -0.52
N ASN A 72 8.31 -8.98 0.51
CA ASN A 72 8.94 -10.20 1.01
C ASN A 72 9.52 -11.11 -0.09
N LYS A 73 10.24 -10.51 -1.06
CA LYS A 73 10.89 -11.23 -2.17
C LYS A 73 9.92 -11.88 -3.16
N LYS A 74 8.63 -11.51 -3.14
CA LYS A 74 7.58 -11.99 -4.05
C LYS A 74 6.90 -10.81 -4.75
N LEU A 75 6.52 -11.01 -6.01
CA LEU A 75 5.73 -10.06 -6.78
C LEU A 75 4.25 -10.44 -6.72
N TRP A 76 3.39 -9.48 -6.43
CA TRP A 76 1.96 -9.68 -6.23
C TRP A 76 1.16 -8.75 -7.15
N LYS A 77 0.43 -9.34 -8.11
CA LYS A 77 -0.59 -8.61 -8.86
C LYS A 77 -1.80 -8.34 -7.96
N THR A 78 -1.89 -7.13 -7.45
CA THR A 78 -2.90 -6.70 -6.48
C THR A 78 -4.06 -6.06 -7.23
N GLU A 79 -5.27 -6.58 -7.02
CA GLU A 79 -6.51 -5.96 -7.48
C GLU A 79 -6.91 -4.86 -6.50
N VAL A 80 -7.24 -3.68 -7.00
CA VAL A 80 -7.75 -2.53 -6.23
C VAL A 80 -9.18 -2.28 -6.68
N ARG A 81 -10.15 -2.71 -5.85
CA ARG A 81 -11.58 -2.53 -6.16
C ARG A 81 -12.03 -1.14 -5.76
N VAL A 82 -12.67 -0.42 -6.68
CA VAL A 82 -13.31 0.86 -6.39
C VAL A 82 -14.76 0.59 -6.02
N LEU A 83 -15.10 0.76 -4.74
CA LEU A 83 -16.32 0.22 -4.18
C LEU A 83 -17.51 1.16 -4.33
N ARG A 84 -17.35 2.41 -3.87
CA ARG A 84 -18.43 3.40 -3.76
C ARG A 84 -17.88 4.78 -3.50
N ARG A 85 -18.74 5.79 -3.63
CA ARG A 85 -18.54 7.13 -3.08
C ARG A 85 -19.29 7.28 -1.78
N GLU A 86 -18.70 7.95 -0.80
CA GLU A 86 -19.40 8.38 0.41
C GLU A 86 -18.76 9.63 1.01
N ARG A 87 -19.55 10.40 1.76
CA ARG A 87 -19.03 11.51 2.55
C ARG A 87 -18.58 10.98 3.92
N VAL A 88 -17.38 11.36 4.35
CA VAL A 88 -16.84 10.98 5.67
C VAL A 88 -16.40 12.21 6.46
N ARG A 89 -16.65 12.18 7.77
CA ARG A 89 -16.13 13.15 8.73
C ARG A 89 -14.94 12.55 9.47
N VAL A 90 -13.81 13.24 9.46
CA VAL A 90 -12.59 12.94 10.21
C VAL A 90 -12.18 14.17 11.02
N LEU A 91 -11.09 14.09 11.79
CA LEU A 91 -10.59 15.21 12.60
C LEU A 91 -10.27 16.44 11.75
N ALA A 92 -9.71 16.22 10.56
CA ALA A 92 -9.39 17.28 9.59
C ALA A 92 -10.60 17.91 8.88
N GLY A 93 -11.84 17.41 9.10
CA GLY A 93 -13.05 17.95 8.48
C GLY A 93 -13.92 16.92 7.78
N GLU A 94 -14.79 17.39 6.87
CA GLU A 94 -15.64 16.54 6.03
C GLU A 94 -15.15 16.50 4.60
N PHE A 95 -15.14 15.30 4.02
CA PHE A 95 -14.66 15.07 2.67
C PHE A 95 -15.64 14.19 1.89
N ASP A 96 -15.89 14.55 0.64
CA ASP A 96 -16.47 13.64 -0.35
C ASP A 96 -15.36 12.71 -0.84
N THR A 97 -15.60 11.41 -0.78
CA THR A 97 -14.55 10.40 -0.95
C THR A 97 -14.94 9.23 -1.82
N ILE A 98 -13.93 8.57 -2.39
CA ILE A 98 -14.00 7.27 -3.03
C ILE A 98 -13.42 6.22 -2.09
N VAL A 99 -14.16 5.13 -1.88
CA VAL A 99 -13.72 4.00 -1.07
C VAL A 99 -13.11 2.93 -1.96
N ILE A 100 -11.85 2.60 -1.72
CA ILE A 100 -11.15 1.51 -2.40
C ILE A 100 -10.83 0.36 -1.45
N LYS A 101 -10.73 -0.84 -2.00
CA LYS A 101 -10.32 -2.06 -1.30
C LYS A 101 -9.23 -2.78 -2.08
N PRO A 102 -7.96 -2.74 -1.63
CA PRO A 102 -6.92 -3.61 -2.16
C PRO A 102 -7.15 -5.06 -1.72
N ILE A 103 -7.08 -5.99 -2.68
CA ILE A 103 -7.15 -7.43 -2.45
C ILE A 103 -5.74 -7.95 -2.21
N LEU A 104 -5.30 -7.86 -0.96
CA LEU A 104 -3.96 -8.27 -0.56
C LEU A 104 -3.87 -9.80 -0.50
N LYS A 105 -2.96 -10.38 -1.29
CA LYS A 105 -2.63 -11.81 -1.26
C LYS A 105 -1.34 -12.13 -0.48
N SER A 106 -0.86 -11.20 0.34
CA SER A 106 0.49 -11.28 0.93
C SER A 106 0.59 -12.24 2.12
N GLU A 107 1.76 -12.86 2.28
CA GLU A 107 2.24 -13.51 3.51
C GLU A 107 2.89 -12.54 4.53
N GLY A 108 2.90 -11.23 4.24
CA GLY A 108 3.65 -10.20 4.96
C GLY A 108 2.92 -9.55 6.13
N ILE A 109 3.30 -8.31 6.47
CA ILE A 109 2.74 -7.55 7.62
C ILE A 109 1.20 -7.43 7.58
N PHE A 110 0.64 -7.49 6.37
CA PHE A 110 -0.80 -7.34 6.15
C PHE A 110 -1.60 -8.64 6.31
N LEU A 111 -0.95 -9.80 6.42
CA LEU A 111 -1.63 -11.11 6.55
C LEU A 111 -2.53 -11.18 7.80
N LYS A 112 -2.21 -10.40 8.84
CA LYS A 112 -3.00 -10.31 10.08
C LYS A 112 -4.04 -9.19 10.10
N THR A 113 -4.06 -8.34 9.08
CA THR A 113 -4.90 -7.12 9.04
C THR A 113 -6.27 -7.35 8.37
N GLY A 114 -6.41 -8.44 7.61
CA GLY A 114 -7.63 -8.76 6.86
C GLY A 114 -8.00 -7.67 5.85
N ASP A 115 -9.30 -7.43 5.68
CA ASP A 115 -9.79 -6.50 4.66
C ASP A 115 -9.41 -5.06 5.02
N ILE A 116 -8.70 -4.37 4.13
CA ILE A 116 -8.41 -2.94 4.25
C ILE A 116 -9.36 -2.16 3.36
N TYR A 117 -9.89 -1.08 3.90
CA TYR A 117 -10.65 -0.07 3.19
C TYR A 117 -9.90 1.25 3.31
N ILE A 118 -9.78 1.95 2.18
CA ILE A 118 -9.11 3.24 2.12
C ILE A 118 -10.06 4.25 1.48
N TRP A 119 -10.19 5.39 2.12
CA TRP A 119 -10.94 6.52 1.64
C TRP A 119 -9.96 7.56 1.13
N VAL A 120 -10.15 7.94 -0.13
CA VAL A 120 -9.42 9.03 -0.76
C VAL A 120 -10.41 10.11 -1.18
N THR A 121 -10.00 11.38 -1.21
CA THR A 121 -10.85 12.47 -1.71
C THR A 121 -11.33 12.18 -3.14
N ASP A 122 -12.57 12.56 -3.45
CA ASP A 122 -13.15 12.49 -4.80
C ASP A 122 -12.75 13.74 -5.61
N ASP A 123 -11.44 13.94 -5.75
CA ASP A 123 -10.82 15.01 -6.53
C ASP A 123 -9.57 14.49 -7.26
N ASP A 124 -8.87 15.36 -7.98
CA ASP A 124 -7.66 14.97 -8.71
C ASP A 124 -6.52 14.54 -7.79
N LYS A 125 -6.46 15.07 -6.56
CA LYS A 125 -5.41 14.79 -5.58
C LYS A 125 -5.55 13.39 -4.97
N LYS A 126 -6.79 12.90 -4.80
CA LYS A 126 -7.12 11.61 -4.15
C LYS A 126 -6.37 11.44 -2.83
N LEU A 127 -6.42 12.47 -2.01
CA LEU A 127 -5.79 12.53 -0.70
C LEU A 127 -6.37 11.44 0.20
N PRO A 128 -5.55 10.58 0.81
CA PRO A 128 -6.00 9.63 1.81
C PRO A 128 -6.56 10.35 3.04
N VAL A 129 -7.83 10.10 3.37
CA VAL A 129 -8.48 10.73 4.54
C VAL A 129 -8.73 9.74 5.67
N LEU A 130 -8.96 8.47 5.34
CA LEU A 130 -9.31 7.45 6.32
C LEU A 130 -8.84 6.07 5.81
N LEU A 131 -8.34 5.25 6.73
CA LEU A 131 -7.98 3.86 6.46
C LEU A 131 -8.51 2.99 7.60
N LYS A 132 -9.25 1.93 7.27
CA LYS A 132 -9.83 1.01 8.25
C LYS A 132 -9.52 -0.43 7.88
N SER A 133 -9.03 -1.20 8.85
CA SER A 133 -8.93 -2.65 8.75
C SER A 133 -10.18 -3.32 9.32
N LYS A 134 -10.73 -4.32 8.62
CA LYS A 134 -11.80 -5.19 9.11
C LYS A 134 -11.21 -6.58 9.40
N VAL A 135 -10.91 -6.82 10.67
CA VAL A 135 -10.39 -8.09 11.19
C VAL A 135 -11.13 -8.56 12.43
N ARG A 136 -11.11 -9.88 12.66
CA ARG A 136 -11.66 -10.53 13.86
C ARG A 136 -10.85 -10.24 15.14
N VAL A 137 -9.56 -9.92 15.03
CA VAL A 137 -8.68 -9.63 16.17
C VAL A 137 -7.81 -8.40 15.87
N GLY A 138 -8.09 -7.29 16.55
CA GLY A 138 -7.36 -6.02 16.44
C GLY A 138 -7.72 -5.21 15.19
N HIS A 139 -8.61 -4.25 15.31
CA HIS A 139 -8.87 -3.26 14.25
C HIS A 139 -7.93 -2.08 14.44
N PHE A 140 -7.39 -1.52 13.35
CA PHE A 140 -6.79 -0.19 13.37
C PHE A 140 -7.57 0.75 12.47
N THR A 141 -7.58 2.01 12.88
CA THR A 141 -8.13 3.12 12.13
C THR A 141 -7.06 4.21 12.06
N VAL A 142 -6.75 4.67 10.86
CA VAL A 142 -5.87 5.81 10.62
C VAL A 142 -6.74 6.91 10.02
N VAL A 143 -6.68 8.11 10.60
CA VAL A 143 -7.45 9.27 10.17
C VAL A 143 -6.51 10.41 9.80
N LEU A 144 -6.87 11.17 8.78
CA LEU A 144 -6.24 12.45 8.52
C LEU A 144 -6.58 13.39 9.69
N ALA A 145 -5.54 13.80 10.41
CA ALA A 145 -5.67 14.60 11.61
C ALA A 145 -5.77 16.09 11.26
N GLU A 146 -4.78 16.61 10.52
CA GLU A 146 -4.63 18.03 10.16
C GLU A 146 -3.88 18.16 8.83
N GLY A 147 -3.97 19.32 8.19
CA GLY A 147 -3.15 19.71 7.04
C GLY A 147 -3.70 20.94 6.32
N ASP A 148 -2.82 21.62 5.57
CA ASP A 148 -3.16 22.72 4.69
C ASP A 148 -3.35 22.14 3.27
N PHE A 149 -4.60 22.04 2.82
CA PHE A 149 -4.98 21.29 1.62
C PHE A 149 -5.36 22.16 0.43
#